data_AF-A0A9P8MTM4-F1
#
_entry.id   AF-A0A9P8MTM4-F1
#
_cell.length_a   1.000
_cell.length_b   1.000
_cell.length_c   1.000
_cell.angle_alpha   90.00
_cell.angle_beta   90.00
_cell.angle_gamma   90.00
#
_symmetry.space_group_name_H-M   'P 1'
#
loop_
_entity.id
_entity.type
_entity.pdbx_description
1 polymer ?
#
loop_
_entity_poly.entity_id
_entity_poly.type
_entity_poly.pdbx_seq_one_letter_code
_entity_poly.pdbx_strand_id
1 'polypeptide(L)'
;MSNAIEDPRVRAAIEHYLLDLENTQPKNTKRNYRPKQEEWKEWCQANWPAIPDVWPASVPQGQQLPGDLVDEGKLLLFMKEVVASRPPKKGKRVADERKRHLEAQEAKRAVKDAEHHQIPSLYPTTPTWHGPRKEIACALRTQVDFLLGNHMLLRSGNRLPMEKGGKVSVFQRSEDWYETKVLRRSAKEPQAPLSGQTAREWTSRFYKKAGIKVSKVSHAPRVAATQNADMAGVDEGQIRRAGRWNNGDQMTGCYLTSLPFEFMRAVADFDPEWSGSYFVPRATVRPPVVLLVQVWPQLDKWKEAHSSPFSDLGVEQNMAAGAFLELLEWLREVLLQDAVFLRESYPDHPIFQDPVFSCPEFEAFASKVQDTCTRDHEDSHTTVIQKRCRWLRRSCAHWTSLRRRPTPSPSAPAKVLQVNMRRSRELINRGAALHERRSSGPR
;
A
#
# COMPACT_ATOMS: atom_id res chain seq x y z
N MET A 1 -56.32 -1.73 5.71
CA MET A 1 -56.30 -2.73 6.80
C MET A 1 -55.10 -3.65 6.58
N SER A 2 -54.10 -3.59 7.46
CA SER A 2 -53.07 -4.62 7.63
C SER A 2 -52.46 -4.43 9.01
N ASN A 3 -53.19 -4.87 10.04
CA ASN A 3 -52.64 -5.08 11.38
C ASN A 3 -51.68 -6.28 11.27
N ALA A 4 -50.40 -6.03 11.00
CA ALA A 4 -49.37 -7.01 11.27
C ALA A 4 -49.30 -7.13 12.80
N ILE A 5 -49.78 -8.25 13.32
CA ILE A 5 -49.70 -8.63 14.72
C ILE A 5 -48.21 -8.67 15.07
N GLU A 6 -47.70 -7.66 15.78
CA GLU A 6 -46.38 -7.72 16.40
C GLU A 6 -46.35 -8.89 17.38
N ASP A 7 -45.46 -9.86 17.14
CA ASP A 7 -45.29 -11.03 18.00
C ASP A 7 -45.02 -10.56 19.44
N PRO A 8 -45.86 -10.97 20.43
CA PRO A 8 -45.72 -10.55 21.82
C PRO A 8 -44.33 -10.85 22.41
N ARG A 9 -43.65 -11.88 21.89
CA ARG A 9 -42.28 -12.26 22.31
C ARG A 9 -41.24 -11.27 21.82
N VAL A 10 -41.44 -10.70 20.64
CA VAL A 10 -40.57 -9.64 20.09
C VAL A 10 -40.73 -8.37 20.92
N ARG A 11 -41.96 -8.02 21.29
CA ARG A 11 -42.23 -6.87 22.17
C ARG A 11 -41.60 -7.02 23.55
N ALA A 12 -41.75 -8.20 24.16
CA ALA A 12 -41.14 -8.51 25.45
C ALA A 12 -39.60 -8.51 25.41
N ALA A 13 -39.00 -8.99 24.31
CA ALA A 13 -37.55 -8.96 24.13
C ALA A 13 -37.00 -7.53 23.97
N ILE A 14 -37.73 -6.66 23.27
CA ILE A 14 -37.39 -5.24 23.12
C ILE A 14 -37.48 -4.52 24.47
N GLU A 15 -38.57 -4.71 25.22
CA GLU A 15 -38.74 -4.11 26.55
C GLU A 15 -37.66 -4.57 27.54
N HIS A 16 -37.33 -5.87 27.54
CA HIS A 16 -36.24 -6.42 28.34
C HIS A 16 -34.90 -5.74 28.00
N TYR A 17 -34.56 -5.61 26.71
CA TYR A 17 -33.30 -4.99 26.29
C TYR A 17 -33.21 -3.49 26.59
N LEU A 18 -34.33 -2.76 26.48
CA LEU A 18 -34.39 -1.32 26.78
C LEU A 18 -34.26 -1.04 28.28
N LEU A 19 -34.89 -1.85 29.14
CA LEU A 19 -34.75 -1.77 30.59
C LEU A 19 -33.34 -2.16 31.07
N ASP A 20 -32.71 -3.14 30.41
CA ASP A 20 -31.35 -3.56 30.75
C ASP A 20 -30.30 -2.52 30.34
N LEU A 21 -30.51 -1.79 29.24
CA LEU A 21 -29.65 -0.68 28.79
C LEU A 21 -29.58 0.50 29.79
N GLU A 22 -30.69 0.81 30.47
CA GLU A 22 -30.71 1.86 31.50
C GLU A 22 -29.93 1.46 32.77
N ASN A 23 -29.90 0.16 33.08
CA ASN A 23 -29.27 -0.40 34.28
C ASN A 23 -27.81 -0.83 34.07
N THR A 24 -27.40 -1.15 32.83
CA THR A 24 -26.05 -1.65 32.50
C THR A 24 -25.10 -0.61 31.92
N GLN A 25 -25.58 0.62 31.61
CA GLN A 25 -24.71 1.68 31.10
C GLN A 25 -23.71 2.17 32.16
N PRO A 26 -22.39 2.22 31.87
CA PRO A 26 -21.40 2.72 32.81
C PRO A 26 -21.74 4.15 33.30
N LYS A 27 -21.55 4.46 34.60
CA LYS A 27 -21.91 5.78 35.16
C LYS A 27 -21.23 6.98 34.46
N ASN A 28 -20.09 6.78 33.81
CA ASN A 28 -19.36 7.83 33.06
C ASN A 28 -19.91 8.12 31.65
N THR A 29 -20.76 7.26 31.11
CA THR A 29 -21.32 7.36 29.74
C THR A 29 -22.31 8.53 29.69
N LYS A 30 -23.29 8.60 30.62
CA LYS A 30 -24.28 9.69 30.68
C LYS A 30 -23.64 11.09 30.74
N ARG A 31 -22.56 11.28 31.51
CA ARG A 31 -21.87 12.59 31.63
C ARG A 31 -21.20 13.04 30.32
N ASN A 32 -20.66 12.11 29.54
CA ASN A 32 -19.91 12.43 28.32
C ASN A 32 -20.78 12.52 27.07
N TYR A 33 -21.90 11.78 27.03
CA TYR A 33 -22.79 11.72 25.86
C TYR A 33 -23.96 12.70 25.95
N ARG A 34 -24.49 12.98 27.15
CA ARG A 34 -25.64 13.89 27.33
C ARG A 34 -25.42 15.27 26.69
N PRO A 35 -24.28 15.97 26.89
CA PRO A 35 -24.08 17.27 26.25
C PRO A 35 -24.06 17.21 24.72
N LYS A 36 -23.55 16.11 24.15
CA LYS A 36 -23.52 15.90 22.69
C LYS A 36 -24.90 15.56 22.14
N GLN A 37 -25.70 14.84 22.90
CA GLN A 37 -27.08 14.51 22.54
C GLN A 37 -27.98 15.75 22.61
N GLU A 38 -27.81 16.59 23.61
CA GLU A 38 -28.49 17.89 23.71
C GLU A 38 -28.13 18.79 22.52
N GLU A 39 -26.83 18.92 22.23
CA GLU A 39 -26.33 19.69 21.08
C GLU A 39 -26.87 19.16 19.73
N TRP A 40 -26.93 17.84 19.56
CA TRP A 40 -27.55 17.21 18.38
C TRP A 40 -29.05 17.53 18.27
N LYS A 41 -29.78 17.45 19.39
CA LYS A 41 -31.22 17.73 19.44
C LYS A 41 -31.53 19.19 19.12
N GLU A 42 -30.79 20.12 19.70
CA GLU A 42 -30.92 21.56 19.43
C GLU A 42 -30.64 21.86 17.95
N TRP A 43 -29.58 21.29 17.39
CA TRP A 43 -29.29 21.44 15.97
C TRP A 43 -30.39 20.84 15.10
N CYS A 44 -30.95 19.68 15.45
CA CYS A 44 -32.02 19.06 14.69
C CYS A 44 -33.33 19.87 14.74
N GLN A 45 -33.67 20.46 15.89
CA GLN A 45 -34.85 21.33 16.03
C GLN A 45 -34.81 22.54 15.09
N ALA A 46 -33.62 23.08 14.83
CA ALA A 46 -33.44 24.22 13.93
C ALA A 46 -33.46 23.84 12.44
N ASN A 47 -33.18 22.59 12.09
CA ASN A 47 -32.91 22.17 10.71
C ASN A 47 -33.92 21.16 10.14
N TRP A 48 -34.73 20.52 10.98
CA TRP A 48 -35.62 19.43 10.55
C TRP A 48 -37.02 19.54 11.20
N PRO A 49 -38.08 19.13 10.48
CA PRO A 49 -39.44 19.12 11.04
C PRO A 49 -39.54 18.14 12.22
N ALA A 50 -40.41 18.43 13.19
CA ALA A 50 -40.62 17.57 14.35
C ALA A 50 -41.06 16.15 13.95
N ILE A 51 -40.80 15.17 14.83
CA ILE A 51 -41.28 13.80 14.64
C ILE A 51 -42.82 13.83 14.69
N PRO A 52 -43.52 13.32 13.67
CA PRO A 52 -44.98 13.25 13.67
C PRO A 52 -45.52 12.42 14.84
N ASP A 53 -46.69 12.78 15.35
CA ASP A 53 -47.36 12.06 16.46
C ASP A 53 -47.69 10.59 16.11
N VAL A 54 -47.79 10.28 14.82
CA VAL A 54 -47.97 8.91 14.29
C VAL A 54 -46.66 8.47 13.65
N TRP A 55 -45.85 7.71 14.39
CA TRP A 55 -44.54 7.19 13.97
C TRP A 55 -44.44 5.67 14.24
N PRO A 56 -43.86 4.85 13.34
CA PRO A 56 -43.16 5.20 12.10
C PRO A 56 -44.10 5.58 10.95
N ALA A 57 -43.87 6.74 10.35
CA ALA A 57 -44.52 7.15 9.10
C ALA A 57 -43.71 6.63 7.90
N SER A 58 -44.37 6.36 6.77
CA SER A 58 -43.66 5.99 5.53
C SER A 58 -42.81 7.16 5.04
N VAL A 59 -41.49 7.08 5.20
CA VAL A 59 -40.56 8.08 4.67
C VAL A 59 -40.28 7.75 3.20
N PRO A 60 -40.57 8.66 2.24
CA PRO A 60 -40.22 8.46 0.85
C PRO A 60 -38.71 8.20 0.68
N GLN A 61 -38.37 7.29 -0.23
CA GLN A 61 -36.99 6.88 -0.47
C GLN A 61 -36.14 8.09 -0.89
N GLY A 62 -35.10 8.41 -0.11
CA GLY A 62 -34.20 9.55 -0.35
C GLY A 62 -34.45 10.81 0.49
N GLN A 63 -35.45 10.82 1.38
CA GLN A 63 -35.65 11.90 2.36
C GLN A 63 -34.98 11.58 3.70
N GLN A 64 -34.49 12.62 4.39
CA GLN A 64 -33.92 12.53 5.73
C GLN A 64 -35.02 12.23 6.76
N LEU A 65 -34.66 11.60 7.88
CA LEU A 65 -35.62 11.30 8.95
C LEU A 65 -36.14 12.60 9.58
N PRO A 66 -37.30 12.62 10.26
CA PRO A 66 -37.75 13.80 10.98
C PRO A 66 -37.05 13.95 12.34
N GLY A 67 -37.05 15.18 12.88
CA GLY A 67 -36.62 15.51 14.24
C GLY A 67 -35.17 15.12 14.56
N ASP A 68 -34.97 14.64 15.79
CA ASP A 68 -33.67 14.20 16.33
C ASP A 68 -33.29 12.76 15.94
N LEU A 69 -34.09 12.11 15.09
CA LEU A 69 -33.75 10.79 14.54
C LEU A 69 -32.49 10.89 13.67
N VAL A 70 -31.62 9.91 13.86
CA VAL A 70 -30.28 9.87 13.27
C VAL A 70 -30.32 9.14 11.93
N ASP A 71 -29.93 9.85 10.87
CA ASP A 71 -29.57 9.27 9.58
C ASP A 71 -28.16 9.73 9.16
N GLU A 72 -27.58 9.01 8.21
CA GLU A 72 -26.21 9.22 7.75
C GLU A 72 -26.01 10.64 7.17
N GLY A 73 -27.00 11.17 6.44
CA GLY A 73 -26.94 12.49 5.84
C GLY A 73 -26.91 13.60 6.88
N LYS A 74 -27.81 13.54 7.87
CA LYS A 74 -27.82 14.50 8.98
C LYS A 74 -26.54 14.45 9.81
N LEU A 75 -26.02 13.26 10.08
CA LEU A 75 -24.83 13.10 10.90
C LEU A 75 -23.60 13.73 10.21
N LEU A 76 -23.44 13.49 8.91
CA LEU A 76 -22.37 14.09 8.11
C LEU A 76 -22.50 15.61 8.05
N LEU A 77 -23.71 16.13 7.91
CA LEU A 77 -23.95 17.58 7.88
C LEU A 77 -23.62 18.24 9.23
N PHE A 78 -24.07 17.66 10.34
CA PHE A 78 -23.74 18.11 11.69
C PHE A 78 -22.23 18.09 11.94
N MET A 79 -21.54 17.03 11.51
CA MET A 79 -20.08 16.95 11.63
C MET A 79 -19.37 18.06 10.86
N LYS A 80 -19.87 18.40 9.67
CA LYS A 80 -19.30 19.45 8.82
C LYS A 80 -19.55 20.86 9.37
N GLU A 81 -20.78 21.15 9.79
CA GLU A 81 -21.20 22.51 10.15
C GLU A 81 -20.89 22.87 11.61
N VAL A 82 -21.08 21.91 12.52
CA VAL A 82 -21.03 22.13 13.98
C VAL A 82 -19.77 21.54 14.61
N VAL A 83 -19.25 20.42 14.09
CA VAL A 83 -18.08 19.74 14.71
C VAL A 83 -16.76 20.21 14.12
N ALA A 84 -16.65 20.31 12.80
CA ALA A 84 -15.40 20.68 12.12
C ALA A 84 -15.03 22.16 12.29
N SER A 85 -16.00 23.02 12.59
CA SER A 85 -15.81 24.45 12.87
C SER A 85 -15.31 24.73 14.29
N ARG A 86 -15.20 23.70 15.15
CA ARG A 86 -14.79 23.87 16.55
C ARG A 86 -13.30 24.25 16.64
N PRO A 87 -12.94 25.22 17.49
CA PRO A 87 -11.54 25.49 17.80
C PRO A 87 -10.92 24.24 18.46
N PRO A 88 -9.62 23.95 18.21
CA PRO A 88 -8.93 22.82 18.84
C PRO A 88 -9.06 22.90 20.36
N LYS A 89 -9.31 21.76 21.03
CA LYS A 89 -9.38 21.71 22.49
C LYS A 89 -8.07 22.23 23.08
N LYS A 90 -8.11 23.40 23.71
CA LYS A 90 -6.99 23.99 24.47
C LYS A 90 -7.27 23.84 25.96
N GLY A 91 -6.29 23.34 26.72
CA GLY A 91 -6.41 23.19 28.17
C GLY A 91 -5.28 22.37 28.76
N LYS A 92 -4.98 22.61 30.05
CA LYS A 92 -3.89 21.98 30.81
C LYS A 92 -3.95 20.44 30.74
N ARG A 93 -5.16 19.87 30.87
CA ARG A 93 -5.38 18.41 30.79
C ARG A 93 -5.00 17.80 29.44
N VAL A 94 -5.23 18.49 28.31
CA VAL A 94 -4.86 18.00 26.97
C VAL A 94 -3.35 18.12 26.75
N ALA A 95 -2.73 19.18 27.28
CA ALA A 95 -1.27 19.32 27.29
C ALA A 95 -0.62 18.23 28.16
N ASP A 96 -1.17 17.94 29.34
CA ASP A 96 -0.70 16.89 30.25
C ASP A 96 -0.94 15.49 29.67
N GLU A 97 -2.00 15.27 28.90
CA GLU A 97 -2.26 14.03 28.18
C GLU A 97 -1.30 13.85 27.01
N ARG A 98 -1.02 14.90 26.22
CA ARG A 98 0.02 14.90 25.18
C ARG A 98 1.41 14.66 25.78
N LYS A 99 1.74 15.31 26.89
CA LYS A 99 3.00 15.14 27.61
C LYS A 99 3.16 13.71 28.12
N ARG A 100 2.14 13.14 28.78
CA ARG A 100 2.14 11.73 29.21
C ARG A 100 2.25 10.76 28.03
N HIS A 101 1.63 11.07 26.90
CA HIS A 101 1.77 10.27 25.68
C HIS A 101 3.20 10.33 25.12
N LEU A 102 3.81 11.51 25.12
CA LEU A 102 5.19 11.73 24.66
C LEU A 102 6.19 11.05 25.60
N GLU A 103 6.05 11.22 26.90
CA GLU A 103 6.86 10.56 27.94
C GLU A 103 6.68 9.04 27.90
N ALA A 104 5.46 8.53 27.68
CA ALA A 104 5.23 7.11 27.50
C ALA A 104 5.81 6.59 26.18
N GLN A 105 5.84 7.40 25.11
CA GLN A 105 6.53 7.07 23.86
C GLN A 105 8.05 7.06 24.05
N GLU A 106 8.62 8.04 24.73
CA GLU A 106 10.05 8.11 25.06
C GLU A 106 10.47 6.98 25.99
N ALA A 107 9.69 6.66 27.02
CA ALA A 107 9.94 5.51 27.89
C ALA A 107 9.83 4.18 27.12
N LYS A 108 8.85 4.05 26.22
CA LYS A 108 8.76 2.87 25.33
C LYS A 108 9.93 2.81 24.35
N ARG A 109 10.44 3.94 23.85
CA ARG A 109 11.64 4.00 23.00
C ARG A 109 12.88 3.59 23.81
N ALA A 110 13.07 4.13 25.01
CA ALA A 110 14.18 3.78 25.90
C ALA A 110 14.19 2.29 26.32
N VAL A 111 13.02 1.71 26.63
CA VAL A 111 12.90 0.26 26.94
C VAL A 111 13.18 -0.60 25.70
N LYS A 112 12.81 -0.11 24.51
CA LYS A 112 12.98 -0.82 23.24
C LYS A 112 14.41 -0.72 22.69
N ASP A 113 15.12 0.36 23.00
CA ASP A 113 16.56 0.51 22.77
C ASP A 113 17.36 -0.42 23.70
N ALA A 114 16.85 -0.71 24.91
CA ALA A 114 17.44 -1.70 25.82
C ALA A 114 17.22 -3.17 25.39
N GLU A 115 16.26 -3.47 24.52
CA GLU A 115 15.93 -4.83 24.05
C GLU A 115 16.39 -5.14 22.61
N HIS A 116 17.45 -4.48 22.12
CA HIS A 116 17.91 -4.55 20.73
C HIS A 116 17.90 -5.96 20.12
N HIS A 117 16.83 -6.25 19.39
CA HIS A 117 16.75 -7.27 18.36
C HIS A 117 16.79 -6.54 17.03
N GLN A 118 17.89 -5.81 16.77
CA GLN A 118 18.14 -5.22 15.47
C GLN A 118 18.20 -6.36 14.45
N ILE A 119 17.15 -6.49 13.64
CA ILE A 119 17.31 -7.08 12.31
C ILE A 119 18.03 -5.98 11.51
N PRO A 120 19.28 -6.19 11.06
CA PRO A 120 20.02 -5.17 10.34
C PRO A 120 19.22 -4.63 9.14
N SER A 121 19.44 -3.36 8.78
CA SER A 121 18.85 -2.76 7.57
C SER A 121 19.26 -3.51 6.29
N LEU A 122 20.44 -4.14 6.31
CA LEU A 122 20.83 -5.14 5.33
C LEU A 122 20.10 -6.44 5.62
N TYR A 123 18.94 -6.60 4.98
CA TYR A 123 18.20 -7.85 4.87
C TYR A 123 19.17 -9.01 4.65
N PRO A 124 19.26 -10.02 5.54
CA PRO A 124 20.05 -11.20 5.26
C PRO A 124 19.28 -12.05 4.24
N THR A 125 19.30 -11.62 2.98
CA THR A 125 18.85 -12.39 1.81
C THR A 125 19.91 -13.41 1.41
N THR A 126 21.18 -13.16 1.77
CA THR A 126 22.34 -14.03 1.54
C THR A 126 22.14 -15.51 1.91
N PRO A 127 21.44 -15.90 3.00
CA PRO A 127 21.27 -17.31 3.33
C PRO A 127 20.32 -18.07 2.40
N THR A 128 19.53 -17.37 1.58
CA THR A 128 18.52 -17.99 0.69
C THR A 128 19.05 -18.28 -0.70
N TRP A 129 20.04 -17.50 -1.14
CA TRP A 129 20.71 -17.66 -2.43
C TRP A 129 21.92 -18.62 -2.35
N HIS A 130 22.32 -19.02 -1.14
CA HIS A 130 23.34 -20.05 -0.91
C HIS A 130 22.75 -21.31 -0.27
N GLY A 131 23.00 -22.49 -0.85
CA GLY A 131 22.68 -23.77 -0.23
C GLY A 131 22.51 -24.92 -1.22
N PRO A 132 22.33 -26.15 -0.72
CA PRO A 132 22.08 -27.32 -1.56
C PRO A 132 20.76 -27.16 -2.35
N ARG A 133 20.74 -27.61 -3.61
CA ARG A 133 19.60 -27.42 -4.55
C ARG A 133 18.24 -27.80 -3.96
N LYS A 134 18.19 -28.84 -3.11
CA LYS A 134 16.96 -29.34 -2.48
C LYS A 134 16.32 -28.33 -1.50
N GLU A 135 17.08 -27.38 -0.98
CA GLU A 135 16.63 -26.41 0.02
C GLU A 135 16.33 -25.02 -0.55
N ILE A 136 16.82 -24.70 -1.75
CA ILE A 136 16.69 -23.36 -2.35
C ILE A 136 15.23 -22.94 -2.53
N ALA A 137 14.38 -23.83 -3.06
CA ALA A 137 12.96 -23.51 -3.22
C ALA A 137 12.24 -23.28 -1.88
N CYS A 138 12.67 -23.97 -0.82
CA CYS A 138 12.18 -23.79 0.55
C CYS A 138 12.67 -22.46 1.13
N ALA A 139 13.94 -22.13 0.92
CA ALA A 139 14.55 -20.88 1.34
C ALA A 139 13.90 -19.67 0.66
N LEU A 140 13.73 -19.69 -0.66
CA LEU A 140 13.05 -18.63 -1.42
C LEU A 140 11.61 -18.42 -0.92
N ARG A 141 10.83 -19.50 -0.68
CA ARG A 141 9.48 -19.36 -0.09
C ARG A 141 9.51 -18.72 1.29
N THR A 142 10.47 -19.10 2.12
CA THR A 142 10.64 -18.52 3.46
C THR A 142 11.02 -17.04 3.38
N GLN A 143 11.85 -16.67 2.42
CA GLN A 143 12.20 -15.28 2.13
C GLN A 143 10.99 -14.47 1.65
N VAL A 144 10.18 -15.02 0.75
CA VAL A 144 8.94 -14.35 0.31
C VAL A 144 7.99 -14.16 1.49
N ASP A 145 7.78 -15.17 2.35
CA ASP A 145 6.97 -15.00 3.57
C ASP A 145 7.51 -13.90 4.49
N PHE A 146 8.84 -13.85 4.67
CA PHE A 146 9.51 -12.80 5.43
C PHE A 146 9.26 -11.42 4.83
N LEU A 147 9.49 -11.24 3.53
CA LEU A 147 9.32 -9.98 2.81
C LEU A 147 7.86 -9.50 2.84
N LEU A 148 6.89 -10.40 2.67
CA LEU A 148 5.47 -10.08 2.82
C LEU A 148 5.13 -9.64 4.26
N GLY A 149 5.76 -10.26 5.27
CA GLY A 149 5.61 -9.83 6.66
C GLY A 149 6.26 -8.49 6.96
N ASN A 150 7.34 -8.17 6.25
CA ASN A 150 8.15 -6.98 6.48
C ASN A 150 7.64 -5.77 5.66
N HIS A 151 7.65 -5.86 4.33
CA HIS A 151 7.33 -4.74 3.43
C HIS A 151 5.83 -4.47 3.31
N MET A 152 4.98 -5.45 3.61
CA MET A 152 3.51 -5.31 3.54
C MET A 152 2.84 -5.40 4.91
N LEU A 153 3.63 -5.58 5.99
CA LEU A 153 3.16 -5.76 7.37
C LEU A 153 2.02 -6.79 7.49
N LEU A 154 1.99 -7.82 6.65
CA LEU A 154 0.92 -8.81 6.65
C LEU A 154 1.07 -9.77 7.84
N ARG A 155 -0.05 -10.17 8.44
CA ARG A 155 -0.10 -11.25 9.45
C ARG A 155 0.19 -12.61 8.78
N SER A 156 0.83 -13.54 9.48
CA SER A 156 1.04 -14.90 8.97
C SER A 156 -0.27 -15.56 8.51
N GLY A 157 -1.35 -15.41 9.28
CA GLY A 157 -2.69 -15.91 8.92
C GLY A 157 -3.24 -15.34 7.61
N ASN A 158 -2.77 -14.19 7.16
CA ASN A 158 -3.14 -13.59 5.87
C ASN A 158 -2.17 -13.98 4.75
N ARG A 159 -0.90 -14.28 5.06
CA ARG A 159 0.15 -14.62 4.08
C ARG A 159 0.06 -16.06 3.58
N LEU A 160 -0.14 -17.00 4.50
CA LEU A 160 -0.19 -18.44 4.19
C LEU A 160 -1.32 -18.85 3.24
N PRO A 161 -2.55 -18.30 3.34
CA PRO A 161 -3.61 -18.61 2.40
C PRO A 161 -3.49 -17.85 1.07
N MET A 162 -2.52 -16.93 0.92
CA MET A 162 -2.39 -16.13 -0.30
C MET A 162 -2.26 -17.03 -1.52
N GLU A 163 -3.09 -16.74 -2.51
CA GLU A 163 -3.12 -17.43 -3.78
C GLU A 163 -2.22 -16.69 -4.76
N LYS A 164 -1.29 -17.44 -5.36
CA LYS A 164 -0.58 -17.04 -6.55
C LYS A 164 -1.19 -17.90 -7.60
N GLY A 165 -2.03 -17.28 -8.42
CA GLY A 165 -2.36 -17.78 -9.72
C GLY A 165 -1.44 -18.87 -10.27
N GLY A 166 -2.00 -20.05 -10.55
CA GLY A 166 -1.36 -21.35 -10.66
C GLY A 166 -0.17 -21.55 -11.56
N LYS A 167 -0.10 -22.69 -12.23
CA LYS A 167 0.99 -22.89 -13.18
C LYS A 167 0.82 -21.81 -14.25
N VAL A 168 1.89 -21.09 -14.58
CA VAL A 168 1.94 -20.07 -15.65
C VAL A 168 1.67 -20.68 -17.05
N SER A 169 1.25 -21.94 -17.11
CA SER A 169 0.95 -22.68 -18.32
C SER A 169 -0.49 -22.49 -18.79
N VAL A 170 -1.47 -22.19 -17.93
CA VAL A 170 -2.88 -22.12 -18.35
C VAL A 170 -3.64 -21.02 -17.60
N PHE A 171 -4.32 -20.14 -18.34
CA PHE A 171 -5.18 -19.07 -17.81
C PHE A 171 -6.50 -19.02 -18.58
N GLN A 172 -7.06 -20.18 -18.92
CA GLN A 172 -8.28 -20.23 -19.74
C GLN A 172 -9.53 -19.99 -18.89
N ARG A 173 -9.61 -20.64 -17.72
CA ARG A 173 -10.70 -20.50 -16.74
C ARG A 173 -10.14 -20.16 -15.37
N SER A 174 -10.95 -19.53 -14.53
CA SER A 174 -10.55 -19.15 -13.16
C SER A 174 -10.08 -20.36 -12.33
N GLU A 175 -10.74 -21.51 -12.48
CA GLU A 175 -10.41 -22.78 -11.82
C GLU A 175 -8.97 -23.28 -12.10
N ASP A 176 -8.39 -22.94 -13.26
CA ASP A 176 -7.06 -23.42 -13.66
C ASP A 176 -5.94 -22.84 -12.79
N TRP A 177 -6.19 -21.68 -12.18
CA TRP A 177 -5.12 -20.88 -11.58
C TRP A 177 -5.45 -20.31 -10.20
N TYR A 178 -6.73 -20.02 -9.87
CA TYR A 178 -7.09 -19.33 -8.62
C TYR A 178 -6.62 -20.04 -7.35
N GLU A 179 -6.80 -21.36 -7.26
CA GLU A 179 -6.60 -22.05 -5.98
C GLU A 179 -5.12 -22.30 -5.63
N THR A 180 -4.19 -21.96 -6.52
CA THR A 180 -2.77 -22.21 -6.25
C THR A 180 -2.20 -21.22 -5.25
N LYS A 181 -1.46 -21.72 -4.27
CA LYS A 181 -0.90 -20.89 -3.18
C LYS A 181 0.45 -20.27 -3.54
N VAL A 182 0.65 -18.99 -3.20
CA VAL A 182 1.97 -18.31 -3.23
C VAL A 182 2.96 -19.12 -2.39
N LEU A 183 2.54 -19.45 -1.17
CA LEU A 183 3.29 -20.21 -0.17
C LEU A 183 2.74 -21.64 -0.09
N ARG A 184 2.81 -22.37 -1.20
CA ARG A 184 2.34 -23.77 -1.28
C ARG A 184 3.15 -24.73 -0.41
N ARG A 185 2.47 -25.74 0.12
CA ARG A 185 3.06 -26.83 0.91
C ARG A 185 4.16 -27.54 0.14
N SER A 186 3.85 -28.01 -1.07
CA SER A 186 4.78 -28.76 -1.91
C SER A 186 4.53 -28.49 -3.39
N ALA A 187 5.44 -28.93 -4.26
CA ALA A 187 5.20 -28.87 -5.70
C ALA A 187 4.08 -29.83 -6.15
N LYS A 188 3.84 -30.90 -5.39
CA LYS A 188 2.82 -31.91 -5.64
C LYS A 188 1.43 -31.48 -5.15
N GLU A 189 1.39 -30.60 -4.15
CA GLU A 189 0.16 -30.06 -3.56
C GLU A 189 0.14 -28.52 -3.68
N PRO A 190 -0.05 -27.97 -4.90
CA PRO A 190 0.02 -26.54 -5.14
C PRO A 190 -1.13 -25.74 -4.51
N GLN A 191 -2.27 -26.38 -4.26
CA GLN A 191 -3.46 -25.76 -3.65
C GLN A 191 -3.44 -25.79 -2.12
N ALA A 192 -2.59 -26.65 -1.53
CA ALA A 192 -2.48 -26.74 -0.08
C ALA A 192 -1.57 -25.62 0.47
N PRO A 193 -2.04 -24.82 1.45
CA PRO A 193 -1.21 -23.81 2.08
C PRO A 193 -0.11 -24.46 2.93
N LEU A 194 1.02 -23.77 3.08
CA LEU A 194 2.05 -24.16 4.03
C LEU A 194 1.47 -24.10 5.47
N SER A 195 1.66 -25.18 6.24
CA SER A 195 1.18 -25.21 7.63
C SER A 195 1.89 -24.16 8.49
N GLY A 196 1.19 -23.60 9.47
CA GLY A 196 1.76 -22.59 10.37
C GLY A 196 2.98 -23.10 11.15
N GLN A 197 2.97 -24.37 11.55
CA GLN A 197 4.10 -25.01 12.22
C GLN A 197 5.32 -25.11 11.30
N THR A 198 5.12 -25.65 10.09
CA THR A 198 6.19 -25.78 9.10
C THR A 198 6.77 -24.42 8.72
N ALA A 199 5.91 -23.41 8.50
CA ALA A 199 6.34 -22.05 8.22
C ALA A 199 7.20 -21.49 9.37
N ARG A 200 6.75 -21.64 10.63
CA ARG A 200 7.51 -21.20 11.80
C ARG A 200 8.87 -21.89 11.90
N GLU A 201 8.92 -23.20 11.73
CA GLU A 201 10.17 -23.97 11.78
C GLU A 201 11.15 -23.52 10.69
N TRP A 202 10.68 -23.33 9.46
CA TRP A 202 11.49 -22.87 8.35
C TRP A 202 12.03 -21.46 8.58
N THR A 203 11.18 -20.54 9.03
CA THR A 203 11.58 -19.16 9.37
C THR A 203 12.57 -19.14 10.53
N SER A 204 12.41 -20.01 11.53
CA SER A 204 13.36 -20.12 12.64
C SER A 204 14.75 -20.58 12.17
N ARG A 205 14.82 -21.59 11.30
CA ARG A 205 16.08 -22.04 10.69
C ARG A 205 16.70 -20.94 9.84
N PHE A 206 15.89 -20.22 9.08
CA PHE A 206 16.34 -19.08 8.27
C PHE A 206 16.98 -18.01 9.15
N TYR A 207 16.34 -17.60 10.24
CA TYR A 207 16.93 -16.64 11.18
C TYR A 207 18.23 -17.15 11.80
N LYS A 208 18.28 -18.41 12.23
CA LYS A 208 19.50 -19.01 12.75
C LYS A 208 20.65 -18.95 11.73
N LYS A 209 20.37 -19.27 10.46
CA LYS A 209 21.36 -19.22 9.37
C LYS A 209 21.77 -17.78 9.04
N ALA A 210 20.85 -16.84 9.17
CA ALA A 210 21.10 -15.40 9.03
C ALA A 210 21.82 -14.76 10.23
N GLY A 211 22.07 -15.51 11.31
CA GLY A 211 22.59 -14.95 12.56
C GLY A 211 21.59 -14.07 13.33
N ILE A 212 20.32 -14.07 12.93
CA ILE A 212 19.25 -13.32 13.59
C ILE A 212 18.79 -14.08 14.84
N LYS A 213 18.85 -13.41 16.00
CA LYS A 213 18.24 -13.88 17.24
C LYS A 213 16.87 -13.24 17.38
N VAL A 214 15.80 -14.03 17.54
CA VAL A 214 14.44 -13.53 17.81
C VAL A 214 13.66 -14.48 18.73
N SER A 215 12.89 -13.91 19.65
CA SER A 215 11.99 -14.67 20.53
C SER A 215 10.65 -14.99 19.84
N LYS A 216 10.13 -14.08 19.00
CA LYS A 216 8.83 -14.20 18.32
C LYS A 216 8.99 -14.34 16.80
N VAL A 217 9.38 -15.54 16.36
CA VAL A 217 9.73 -15.85 14.96
C VAL A 217 8.72 -15.32 13.91
N SER A 218 7.42 -15.58 14.11
CA SER A 218 6.37 -15.19 13.15
C SER A 218 6.06 -13.69 13.10
N HIS A 219 6.33 -12.97 14.19
CA HIS A 219 6.02 -11.54 14.34
C HIS A 219 7.21 -10.64 14.03
N ALA A 220 8.43 -11.17 14.13
CA ALA A 220 9.67 -10.43 13.96
C ALA A 220 9.72 -9.55 12.69
N PRO A 221 9.30 -10.00 11.50
CA PRO A 221 9.37 -9.18 10.28
C PRO A 221 8.51 -7.92 10.38
N ARG A 222 7.31 -8.05 10.95
CA ARG A 222 6.37 -6.92 11.13
C ARG A 222 6.90 -5.93 12.15
N VAL A 223 7.44 -6.46 13.26
CA VAL A 223 8.03 -5.64 14.31
C VAL A 223 9.18 -4.83 13.73
N ALA A 224 10.14 -5.48 13.07
CA ALA A 224 11.29 -4.80 12.48
C ALA A 224 10.87 -3.72 11.47
N ALA A 225 9.98 -4.02 10.52
CA ALA A 225 9.53 -3.01 9.55
C ALA A 225 8.81 -1.82 10.19
N THR A 226 7.98 -2.06 11.21
CA THR A 226 7.29 -1.00 11.95
C THR A 226 8.30 -0.09 12.67
N GLN A 227 9.32 -0.70 13.28
CA GLN A 227 10.37 0.01 14.01
C GLN A 227 11.26 0.81 13.07
N ASN A 228 11.66 0.22 11.94
CA ASN A 228 12.48 0.89 10.94
C ASN A 228 11.73 2.05 10.28
N ALA A 229 10.43 1.90 9.99
CA ALA A 229 9.61 2.99 9.47
C ALA A 229 9.45 4.15 10.47
N ASP A 230 9.22 3.87 11.76
CA ASP A 230 9.18 4.89 12.83
C ASP A 230 10.53 5.62 12.93
N MET A 231 11.64 4.87 12.87
CA MET A 231 12.99 5.43 12.88
C MET A 231 13.30 6.28 11.64
N ALA A 232 12.75 5.91 10.48
CA ALA A 232 12.84 6.69 9.24
C ALA A 232 11.94 7.94 9.25
N GLY A 233 11.12 8.16 10.29
CA GLY A 233 10.26 9.33 10.42
C GLY A 233 8.89 9.21 9.75
N VAL A 234 8.47 8.00 9.37
CA VAL A 234 7.13 7.77 8.78
C VAL A 234 6.03 8.09 9.79
N ASP A 235 5.00 8.81 9.36
CA ASP A 235 3.84 9.11 10.21
C ASP A 235 3.18 7.82 10.75
N GLU A 236 2.81 7.84 12.04
CA GLU A 236 2.20 6.68 12.69
C GLU A 236 0.90 6.23 11.97
N GLY A 237 0.13 7.17 11.41
CA GLY A 237 -1.06 6.89 10.63
C GLY A 237 -0.77 6.08 9.37
N GLN A 238 0.34 6.33 8.68
CA GLN A 238 0.79 5.57 7.52
C GLN A 238 1.21 4.14 7.90
N ILE A 239 1.94 3.99 9.01
CA ILE A 239 2.33 2.68 9.57
C ILE A 239 1.09 1.87 9.98
N ARG A 240 0.15 2.50 10.69
CA ARG A 240 -1.12 1.86 11.12
C ARG A 240 -1.96 1.41 9.93
N ARG A 241 -2.02 2.23 8.88
CA ARG A 241 -2.71 1.91 7.62
C ARG A 241 -2.06 0.74 6.90
N ALA A 242 -0.72 0.75 6.77
CA ALA A 242 0.04 -0.33 6.14
C ALA A 242 -0.18 -1.68 6.85
N GLY A 243 -0.10 -1.71 8.18
CA GLY A 243 -0.30 -2.94 8.95
C GLY A 243 -1.75 -3.31 9.25
N ARG A 244 -2.72 -2.53 8.73
CA ARG A 244 -4.17 -2.70 8.95
C ARG A 244 -4.51 -2.87 10.44
N TRP A 245 -3.97 -2.03 11.31
CA TRP A 245 -4.24 -2.11 12.75
C TRP A 245 -5.53 -1.40 13.17
N ASN A 246 -6.08 -0.52 12.33
CA ASN A 246 -7.37 0.13 12.54
C ASN A 246 -8.53 -0.80 12.10
N ASN A 247 -8.66 -1.97 12.76
CA ASN A 247 -9.73 -2.90 12.48
C ASN A 247 -11.11 -2.22 12.61
N GLY A 248 -11.95 -2.29 11.57
CA GLY A 248 -13.29 -1.70 11.56
C GLY A 248 -13.38 -0.24 11.10
N ASP A 249 -12.27 0.36 10.65
CA ASP A 249 -12.30 1.68 10.02
C ASP A 249 -12.92 1.60 8.61
N GLN A 250 -14.22 1.86 8.54
CA GLN A 250 -14.98 1.95 7.28
C GLN A 250 -14.37 2.99 6.33
N MET A 251 -13.70 4.03 6.85
CA MET A 251 -13.01 5.01 6.02
C MET A 251 -11.89 4.35 5.20
N THR A 252 -11.01 3.59 5.86
CA THR A 252 -9.93 2.87 5.17
C THR A 252 -10.45 1.73 4.28
N GLY A 253 -11.54 1.06 4.67
CA GLY A 253 -12.11 -0.07 3.93
C GLY A 253 -12.96 0.31 2.71
N CYS A 254 -13.72 1.42 2.79
CA CYS A 254 -14.73 1.78 1.80
C CYS A 254 -14.39 3.05 1.01
N TYR A 255 -13.61 3.98 1.57
CA TYR A 255 -13.49 5.34 1.03
C TYR A 255 -12.06 5.75 0.64
N LEU A 256 -11.03 5.22 1.32
CA LEU A 256 -9.65 5.54 1.03
C LEU A 256 -9.05 4.55 0.03
N THR A 257 -8.70 5.04 -1.16
CA THR A 257 -7.97 4.29 -2.19
C THR A 257 -6.46 4.53 -2.13
N SER A 258 -6.01 5.51 -1.33
CA SER A 258 -4.60 5.90 -1.25
C SER A 258 -3.78 4.88 -0.46
N LEU A 259 -2.77 4.29 -1.12
CA LEU A 259 -1.76 3.46 -0.48
C LEU A 259 -0.91 4.27 0.52
N PRO A 260 -0.32 3.62 1.55
CA PRO A 260 0.52 4.29 2.53
C PRO A 260 1.92 4.61 1.96
N PHE A 261 2.00 5.60 1.07
CA PHE A 261 3.20 5.90 0.27
C PHE A 261 4.45 6.20 1.09
N GLU A 262 4.33 6.90 2.22
CA GLU A 262 5.49 7.20 3.09
C GLU A 262 6.10 5.92 3.65
N PHE A 263 5.25 5.01 4.13
CA PHE A 263 5.68 3.70 4.60
C PHE A 263 6.30 2.88 3.47
N MET A 264 5.65 2.83 2.30
CA MET A 264 6.15 2.07 1.14
C MET A 264 7.52 2.56 0.66
N ARG A 265 7.75 3.88 0.69
CA ARG A 265 9.06 4.48 0.38
C ARG A 265 10.11 4.08 1.42
N ALA A 266 9.80 4.25 2.70
CA ALA A 266 10.73 3.94 3.78
C ALA A 266 11.19 2.47 3.78
N VAL A 267 10.27 1.52 3.59
CA VAL A 267 10.64 0.08 3.56
C VAL A 267 11.39 -0.33 2.29
N ALA A 268 11.34 0.51 1.25
CA ALA A 268 12.14 0.36 0.04
C ALA A 268 13.43 1.22 0.09
N ASP A 269 13.84 1.66 1.28
CA ASP A 269 15.02 2.49 1.54
C ASP A 269 15.03 3.85 0.80
N PHE A 270 13.84 4.37 0.49
CA PHE A 270 13.66 5.74 -0.02
C PHE A 270 13.22 6.69 1.08
N ASP A 271 13.55 7.98 0.92
CA ASP A 271 13.08 9.06 1.80
C ASP A 271 11.54 9.06 1.88
N PRO A 272 10.95 8.91 3.08
CA PRO A 272 9.52 8.85 3.25
C PRO A 272 8.81 10.18 2.95
N GLU A 273 9.46 11.33 3.11
CA GLU A 273 8.88 12.65 2.85
C GLU A 273 8.93 13.02 1.35
N TRP A 274 9.80 12.37 0.58
CA TRP A 274 10.02 12.70 -0.82
C TRP A 274 8.81 12.37 -1.71
N SER A 275 7.96 13.38 -1.95
CA SER A 275 6.78 13.31 -2.85
C SER A 275 7.12 13.21 -4.35
N GLY A 276 8.39 13.26 -4.73
CA GLY A 276 8.82 13.14 -6.12
C GLY A 276 8.96 11.69 -6.59
N SER A 277 9.32 11.51 -7.85
CA SER A 277 9.57 10.19 -8.44
C SER A 277 10.85 9.58 -7.85
N TYR A 278 10.77 8.33 -7.37
CA TYR A 278 11.96 7.53 -7.09
C TYR A 278 12.68 7.17 -8.41
N PHE A 279 13.93 6.74 -8.30
CA PHE A 279 14.73 6.37 -9.47
C PHE A 279 15.43 5.05 -9.18
N VAL A 280 15.24 4.09 -10.07
CA VAL A 280 15.89 2.78 -10.02
C VAL A 280 16.71 2.66 -11.30
N PRO A 281 18.05 2.84 -11.24
CA PRO A 281 18.92 2.90 -12.42
C PRO A 281 18.70 1.75 -13.40
N ARG A 282 18.70 0.52 -12.89
CA ARG A 282 18.48 -0.69 -13.70
C ARG A 282 17.15 -0.70 -14.45
N ALA A 283 16.11 -0.01 -13.96
CA ALA A 283 14.79 0.00 -14.58
C ALA A 283 14.77 0.84 -15.87
N THR A 284 15.81 1.63 -16.14
CA THR A 284 15.95 2.41 -17.37
C THR A 284 16.39 1.57 -18.57
N VAL A 285 16.93 0.37 -18.32
CA VAL A 285 17.35 -0.56 -19.36
C VAL A 285 16.29 -1.66 -19.51
N ARG A 286 15.57 -1.64 -20.64
CA ARG A 286 14.58 -2.68 -20.96
C ARG A 286 15.27 -3.95 -21.45
N PRO A 287 14.89 -5.14 -20.97
CA PRO A 287 15.37 -6.39 -21.53
C PRO A 287 14.97 -6.54 -23.00
N PRO A 288 15.86 -7.03 -23.88
CA PRO A 288 15.53 -7.38 -25.26
C PRO A 288 14.35 -8.37 -25.34
N VAL A 289 13.51 -8.24 -26.38
CA VAL A 289 12.35 -9.12 -26.62
C VAL A 289 12.74 -10.59 -26.66
N VAL A 290 13.90 -10.91 -27.26
CA VAL A 290 14.44 -12.28 -27.32
C VAL A 290 14.68 -12.90 -25.93
N LEU A 291 14.99 -12.11 -24.90
CA LEU A 291 15.10 -12.60 -23.52
C LEU A 291 13.73 -12.69 -22.85
N LEU A 292 12.85 -11.71 -23.11
CA LEU A 292 11.50 -11.69 -22.57
C LEU A 292 10.70 -12.94 -22.97
N VAL A 293 10.75 -13.36 -24.23
CA VAL A 293 9.98 -14.54 -24.68
C VAL A 293 10.51 -15.87 -24.12
N GLN A 294 11.74 -15.91 -23.62
CA GLN A 294 12.32 -17.09 -22.98
C GLN A 294 11.84 -17.27 -21.53
N VAL A 295 11.50 -16.17 -20.85
CA VAL A 295 10.98 -16.19 -19.48
C VAL A 295 9.45 -16.19 -19.51
N TRP A 296 8.84 -17.28 -19.04
CA TRP A 296 7.39 -17.54 -19.15
C TRP A 296 6.86 -17.45 -20.59
N PRO A 297 7.23 -18.39 -21.49
CA PRO A 297 6.94 -18.27 -22.93
C PRO A 297 5.46 -18.15 -23.31
N GLN A 298 4.55 -18.62 -22.46
CA GLN A 298 3.10 -18.54 -22.72
C GLN A 298 2.47 -17.22 -22.27
N LEU A 299 3.23 -16.35 -21.57
CA LEU A 299 2.70 -15.12 -20.98
C LEU A 299 2.08 -14.20 -22.04
N ASP A 300 2.79 -13.97 -23.14
CA ASP A 300 2.35 -13.04 -24.19
C ASP A 300 1.08 -13.57 -24.88
N LYS A 301 1.01 -14.88 -25.13
CA LYS A 301 -0.20 -15.55 -25.64
C LYS A 301 -1.41 -15.33 -24.73
N TRP A 302 -1.25 -15.55 -23.42
CA TRP A 302 -2.36 -15.40 -22.47
C TRP A 302 -2.76 -13.93 -22.28
N LYS A 303 -1.78 -13.00 -22.30
CA LYS A 303 -2.07 -11.55 -22.29
C LYS A 303 -2.92 -11.16 -23.49
N GLU A 304 -2.56 -11.59 -24.68
CA GLU A 304 -3.31 -11.30 -25.91
C GLU A 304 -4.72 -11.87 -25.83
N ALA A 305 -4.85 -13.12 -25.36
CA ALA A 305 -6.13 -13.79 -25.21
C ALA A 305 -7.09 -13.11 -24.22
N HIS A 306 -6.57 -12.54 -23.13
CA HIS A 306 -7.35 -11.76 -22.14
C HIS A 306 -7.56 -10.30 -22.56
N SER A 307 -6.80 -9.79 -23.52
CA SER A 307 -6.97 -8.42 -24.05
C SER A 307 -7.97 -8.35 -25.20
N SER A 308 -8.19 -9.46 -25.91
CA SER A 308 -9.13 -9.56 -27.03
C SER A 308 -10.40 -10.30 -26.63
N PRO A 309 -11.59 -9.68 -26.73
CA PRO A 309 -12.85 -10.36 -26.46
C PRO A 309 -13.20 -11.44 -27.51
N PHE A 310 -12.45 -11.52 -28.62
CA PHE A 310 -12.67 -12.48 -29.71
C PHE A 310 -11.57 -13.55 -29.78
N SER A 311 -10.91 -13.85 -28.66
CA SER A 311 -9.87 -14.88 -28.64
C SER A 311 -10.44 -16.27 -28.97
N ASP A 312 -9.86 -16.93 -29.97
CA ASP A 312 -10.21 -18.30 -30.37
C ASP A 312 -9.91 -19.34 -29.28
N LEU A 313 -9.21 -18.94 -28.22
CA LEU A 313 -8.85 -19.82 -27.10
C LEU A 313 -9.97 -20.02 -26.08
N GLY A 314 -11.15 -19.41 -26.28
CA GLY A 314 -12.32 -19.61 -25.41
C GLY A 314 -12.01 -19.23 -23.96
N VAL A 315 -11.38 -18.07 -23.77
CA VAL A 315 -10.93 -17.59 -22.45
C VAL A 315 -12.07 -16.94 -21.68
N GLU A 316 -12.18 -17.29 -20.41
CA GLU A 316 -13.04 -16.60 -19.44
C GLU A 316 -12.50 -15.18 -19.19
N GLN A 317 -13.25 -14.16 -19.62
CA GLN A 317 -12.88 -12.77 -19.41
C GLN A 317 -12.91 -12.43 -17.92
N ASN A 318 -11.74 -12.16 -17.35
CA ASN A 318 -11.57 -11.97 -15.92
C ASN A 318 -10.54 -10.87 -15.64
N MET A 319 -10.98 -9.79 -14.99
CA MET A 319 -10.13 -8.66 -14.64
C MET A 319 -8.91 -9.07 -13.77
N ALA A 320 -9.09 -10.06 -12.90
CA ALA A 320 -8.01 -10.55 -12.05
C ALA A 320 -6.95 -11.31 -12.86
N ALA A 321 -7.37 -12.06 -13.88
CA ALA A 321 -6.44 -12.76 -14.77
C ALA A 321 -5.60 -11.76 -15.58
N GLY A 322 -6.25 -10.75 -16.17
CA GLY A 322 -5.56 -9.66 -16.87
C GLY A 322 -4.54 -8.94 -15.97
N ALA A 323 -4.95 -8.49 -14.78
CA ALA A 323 -4.07 -7.83 -13.84
C ALA A 323 -2.91 -8.73 -13.34
N PHE A 324 -3.15 -10.03 -13.17
CA PHE A 324 -2.10 -10.98 -12.80
C PHE A 324 -1.08 -11.19 -13.92
N LEU A 325 -1.53 -11.23 -15.17
CA LEU A 325 -0.65 -11.34 -16.34
C LEU A 325 0.21 -10.07 -16.52
N GLU A 326 -0.35 -8.88 -16.27
CA GLU A 326 0.42 -7.62 -16.21
C GLU A 326 1.48 -7.66 -15.10
N LEU A 327 1.13 -8.17 -13.91
CA LEU A 327 2.09 -8.36 -12.83
C LEU A 327 3.22 -9.33 -13.24
N LEU A 328 2.91 -10.44 -13.90
CA LEU A 328 3.92 -11.38 -14.39
C LEU A 328 4.82 -10.74 -15.43
N GLU A 329 4.28 -9.94 -16.36
CA GLU A 329 5.10 -9.20 -17.33
C GLU A 329 6.07 -8.23 -16.64
N TRP A 330 5.60 -7.51 -15.63
CA TRP A 330 6.47 -6.63 -14.86
C TRP A 330 7.55 -7.40 -14.09
N LEU A 331 7.17 -8.51 -13.43
CA LEU A 331 8.12 -9.37 -12.72
C LEU A 331 9.14 -10.03 -13.66
N ARG A 332 8.78 -10.26 -14.93
CA ARG A 332 9.66 -10.83 -15.95
C ARG A 332 10.81 -9.88 -16.26
N GLU A 333 10.50 -8.59 -16.39
CA GLU A 333 11.52 -7.56 -16.57
C GLU A 333 12.41 -7.43 -15.34
N VAL A 334 11.81 -7.36 -14.15
CA VAL A 334 12.54 -7.26 -12.89
C VAL A 334 13.47 -8.45 -12.69
N LEU A 335 13.01 -9.68 -12.97
CA LEU A 335 13.82 -10.89 -12.88
C LEU A 335 15.06 -10.80 -13.76
N LEU A 336 14.91 -10.39 -15.03
CA LEU A 336 16.04 -10.27 -15.95
C LEU A 336 17.01 -9.16 -15.52
N GLN A 337 16.49 -8.02 -15.07
CA GLN A 337 17.31 -6.91 -14.57
C GLN A 337 18.10 -7.28 -13.31
N ASP A 338 17.45 -7.91 -12.33
CA ASP A 338 18.09 -8.27 -11.05
C ASP A 338 19.00 -9.50 -11.20
N ALA A 339 18.73 -10.40 -12.15
CA ALA A 339 19.58 -11.54 -12.46
C ALA A 339 21.01 -11.12 -12.82
N VAL A 340 21.21 -9.93 -13.40
CA VAL A 340 22.55 -9.39 -13.72
C VAL A 340 23.45 -9.36 -12.48
N PHE A 341 22.94 -8.84 -11.37
CA PHE A 341 23.70 -8.71 -10.11
C PHE A 341 23.68 -10.00 -9.29
N LEU A 342 22.55 -10.71 -9.30
CA LEU A 342 22.40 -11.95 -8.54
C LEU A 342 23.24 -13.09 -9.11
N ARG A 343 23.44 -13.14 -10.44
CA ARG A 343 24.31 -14.13 -11.09
C ARG A 343 25.77 -13.94 -10.70
N GLU A 344 26.22 -12.69 -10.61
CA GLU A 344 27.58 -12.36 -10.16
C GLU A 344 27.79 -12.74 -8.68
N SER A 345 26.79 -12.47 -7.84
CA SER A 345 26.85 -12.78 -6.40
C SER A 345 26.68 -14.28 -6.10
N TYR A 346 25.93 -15.00 -6.94
CA TYR A 346 25.51 -16.39 -6.70
C TYR A 346 25.60 -17.26 -7.97
N PRO A 347 26.79 -17.39 -8.61
CA PRO A 347 26.93 -18.05 -9.91
C PRO A 347 26.50 -19.52 -9.92
N ASP A 348 26.69 -20.21 -8.79
CA ASP A 348 26.32 -21.63 -8.64
C ASP A 348 24.81 -21.86 -8.41
N HIS A 349 24.02 -20.79 -8.31
CA HIS A 349 22.59 -20.90 -8.05
C HIS A 349 21.87 -21.58 -9.24
N PRO A 350 20.99 -22.58 -9.01
CA PRO A 350 20.40 -23.37 -10.09
C PRO A 350 19.59 -22.57 -11.12
N ILE A 351 19.08 -21.39 -10.74
CA ILE A 351 18.36 -20.53 -11.69
C ILE A 351 19.27 -20.06 -12.84
N PHE A 352 20.55 -19.81 -12.57
CA PHE A 352 21.50 -19.31 -13.56
C PHE A 352 22.13 -20.41 -14.42
N GLN A 353 21.73 -21.66 -14.18
CA GLN A 353 22.04 -22.80 -15.06
C GLN A 353 21.10 -22.85 -16.27
N ASP A 354 20.03 -22.06 -16.28
CA ASP A 354 19.13 -21.94 -17.43
C ASP A 354 19.85 -21.22 -18.59
N PRO A 355 19.77 -21.73 -19.83
CA PRO A 355 20.43 -21.13 -21.00
C PRO A 355 20.11 -19.66 -21.25
N VAL A 356 18.96 -19.17 -20.79
CA VAL A 356 18.61 -17.75 -20.93
C VAL A 356 19.64 -16.83 -20.29
N PHE A 357 20.32 -17.28 -19.23
CA PHE A 357 21.32 -16.50 -18.49
C PHE A 357 22.76 -16.70 -18.98
N SER A 358 22.99 -17.54 -19.99
CA SER A 358 24.32 -17.77 -20.58
C SER A 358 24.40 -17.41 -22.07
N CYS A 359 23.29 -16.94 -22.65
CA CYS A 359 23.26 -16.51 -24.05
C CYS A 359 23.94 -15.14 -24.27
N PRO A 360 24.51 -14.90 -25.48
CA PRO A 360 25.16 -13.62 -25.81
C PRO A 360 24.26 -12.39 -25.63
N GLU A 361 22.95 -12.54 -25.88
CA GLU A 361 21.97 -11.48 -25.73
C GLU A 361 21.81 -11.05 -24.27
N PHE A 362 21.88 -12.01 -23.33
CA PHE A 362 21.85 -11.71 -21.90
C PHE A 362 23.13 -11.02 -21.46
N GLU A 363 24.31 -11.43 -21.94
CA GLU A 363 25.58 -10.76 -21.62
C GLU A 363 25.58 -9.31 -22.11
N ALA A 364 25.17 -9.07 -23.35
CA ALA A 364 25.10 -7.72 -23.90
C ALA A 364 24.09 -6.84 -23.14
N PHE A 365 23.00 -7.43 -22.63
CA PHE A 365 22.04 -6.74 -21.76
C PHE A 365 22.63 -6.46 -20.37
N ALA A 366 23.31 -7.45 -19.77
CA ALA A 366 23.94 -7.36 -18.46
C ALA A 366 24.96 -6.22 -18.41
N SER A 367 25.85 -6.12 -19.41
CA SER A 367 26.82 -5.03 -19.48
C SER A 367 26.16 -3.65 -19.51
N LYS A 368 25.05 -3.49 -20.24
CA LYS A 368 24.30 -2.21 -20.29
C LYS A 368 23.67 -1.86 -18.94
N VAL A 369 23.12 -2.85 -18.24
CA VAL A 369 22.53 -2.66 -16.91
C VAL A 369 23.61 -2.26 -15.91
N GLN A 370 24.74 -2.97 -15.88
CA GLN A 370 25.88 -2.65 -15.02
C GLN A 370 26.44 -1.26 -15.30
N ASP A 371 26.71 -0.92 -16.57
CA ASP A 371 27.19 0.42 -16.97
C ASP A 371 26.28 1.54 -16.46
N THR A 372 24.97 1.33 -16.55
CA THR A 372 23.99 2.33 -16.13
C THR A 372 24.00 2.50 -14.62
N CYS A 373 24.00 1.40 -13.86
CA CYS A 373 24.04 1.44 -12.41
C CYS A 373 25.36 2.01 -11.87
N THR A 374 26.49 1.70 -12.48
CA THR A 374 27.81 2.21 -12.07
C THR A 374 27.92 3.72 -12.32
N ARG A 375 27.51 4.20 -13.50
CA ARG A 375 27.51 5.65 -13.82
C ARG A 375 26.60 6.44 -12.88
N ASP A 376 25.45 5.89 -12.53
CA ASP A 376 24.52 6.54 -11.61
C ASP A 376 24.98 6.47 -10.14
N HIS A 377 25.81 5.49 -9.77
CA HIS A 377 26.43 5.44 -8.43
C HIS A 377 27.54 6.49 -8.26
N GLU A 378 28.31 6.76 -9.32
CA GLU A 378 29.33 7.82 -9.35
C GLU A 378 28.71 9.24 -9.37
N ASP A 379 27.52 9.38 -9.95
CA ASP A 379 26.71 10.58 -9.86
C ASP A 379 26.08 10.71 -8.47
N SER A 380 26.66 11.53 -7.59
CA SER A 380 25.99 11.98 -6.34
C SER A 380 24.51 12.31 -6.59
N HIS A 381 23.61 12.06 -5.61
CA HIS A 381 22.16 12.34 -5.66
C HIS A 381 21.80 13.69 -6.34
N THR A 382 22.68 14.69 -6.24
CA THR A 382 22.58 16.01 -6.87
C THR A 382 22.73 16.00 -8.40
N THR A 383 23.58 15.13 -8.95
CA THR A 383 23.87 14.99 -10.39
C THR A 383 22.78 14.22 -11.12
N VAL A 384 22.16 13.23 -10.47
CA VAL A 384 20.96 12.51 -10.96
C VAL A 384 19.77 13.48 -11.15
N ILE A 385 19.61 14.44 -10.23
CA ILE A 385 18.60 15.52 -10.31
C ILE A 385 18.89 16.44 -11.51
N GLN A 386 20.15 16.81 -11.76
CA GLN A 386 20.51 17.64 -12.92
C GLN A 386 20.35 16.92 -14.27
N LYS A 387 20.64 15.61 -14.34
CA LYS A 387 20.43 14.81 -15.55
C LYS A 387 18.94 14.64 -15.87
N ARG A 388 18.07 14.49 -14.85
CA ARG A 388 16.60 14.52 -15.00
C ARG A 388 16.06 15.85 -15.54
N CYS A 389 16.62 16.98 -15.10
CA CYS A 389 16.28 18.30 -15.65
C CYS A 389 16.64 18.43 -17.14
N ARG A 390 17.72 17.77 -17.60
CA ARG A 390 18.08 17.72 -19.02
C ARG A 390 17.15 16.83 -19.83
N TRP A 391 16.71 15.69 -19.28
CA TRP A 391 15.72 14.82 -19.92
C TRP A 391 14.35 15.52 -20.05
N LEU A 392 13.88 16.21 -18.99
CA LEU A 392 12.66 17.03 -19.06
C LEU A 392 12.75 18.14 -20.10
N ARG A 393 13.92 18.78 -20.28
CA ARG A 393 14.13 19.79 -21.34
C ARG A 393 14.08 19.18 -22.75
N ARG A 394 14.63 17.97 -22.94
CA ARG A 394 14.57 17.24 -24.22
C ARG A 394 13.15 16.76 -24.55
N SER A 395 12.43 16.24 -23.57
CA SER A 395 11.02 15.85 -23.73
C SER A 395 10.14 17.08 -24.00
N CYS A 396 10.39 18.22 -23.34
CA CYS A 396 9.68 19.46 -23.58
C CYS A 396 9.99 20.05 -24.98
N ALA A 397 11.23 19.91 -25.47
CA ALA A 397 11.63 20.29 -26.83
C ALA A 397 10.94 19.42 -27.91
N HIS A 398 10.76 18.13 -27.65
CA HIS A 398 9.99 17.22 -28.52
C HIS A 398 8.51 17.64 -28.61
N TRP A 399 7.92 18.07 -27.48
CA TRP A 399 6.55 18.61 -27.45
C TRP A 399 6.40 20.01 -28.05
N THR A 400 7.44 20.85 -28.05
CA THR A 400 7.41 22.16 -28.74
C THR A 400 7.57 22.03 -30.26
N SER A 401 8.25 20.99 -30.73
CA SER A 401 8.32 20.63 -32.16
C SER A 401 6.94 20.23 -32.71
N LEU A 402 6.15 19.46 -31.94
CA LEU A 402 4.78 19.07 -32.28
C LEU A 402 3.77 20.25 -32.30
N ARG A 403 4.10 21.39 -31.68
CA ARG A 403 3.28 22.63 -31.73
C ARG A 403 3.53 23.50 -32.96
N ARG A 404 4.51 23.18 -33.82
CA ARG A 404 4.81 23.94 -35.05
C ARG A 404 4.19 23.32 -36.31
N ARG A 405 3.07 22.60 -36.19
CA ARG A 405 2.19 22.36 -37.35
C ARG A 405 1.13 23.48 -37.40
N PRO A 406 0.95 24.16 -38.54
CA PRO A 406 -0.01 25.26 -38.65
C PRO A 406 -1.43 24.71 -38.61
N THR A 407 -2.23 25.18 -37.65
CA THR A 407 -3.69 25.01 -37.67
C THR A 407 -4.33 26.21 -38.39
N PRO A 408 -5.30 26.01 -39.30
CA PRO A 408 -6.05 27.11 -39.90
C PRO A 408 -7.06 27.74 -38.90
N SER A 409 -7.05 29.08 -38.91
CA SER A 409 -8.02 30.16 -38.57
C SER A 409 -9.32 29.89 -37.74
N PRO A 410 -9.81 30.89 -36.97
CA PRO A 410 -10.51 30.68 -35.70
C PRO A 410 -12.00 31.09 -35.67
N SER A 411 -12.75 30.49 -34.74
CA SER A 411 -13.91 31.11 -34.10
C SER A 411 -13.94 30.76 -32.61
N ALA A 412 -14.00 31.81 -31.77
CA ALA A 412 -13.74 31.91 -30.33
C ALA A 412 -14.83 31.27 -29.41
N PRO A 413 -14.78 31.35 -28.04
CA PRO A 413 -13.74 31.92 -27.17
C PRO A 413 -13.24 31.04 -26.01
N ALA A 414 -12.00 31.32 -25.61
CA ALA A 414 -11.25 30.70 -24.53
C ALA A 414 -11.49 31.37 -23.16
N LYS A 415 -11.79 30.59 -22.11
CA LYS A 415 -11.68 31.00 -20.70
C LYS A 415 -11.44 29.80 -19.76
N VAL A 416 -10.33 29.05 -19.90
CA VAL A 416 -9.86 28.13 -18.83
C VAL A 416 -8.32 28.06 -18.69
N LEU A 417 -7.53 28.52 -19.66
CA LEU A 417 -6.08 28.21 -19.70
C LEU A 417 -5.10 29.24 -19.09
N GLN A 418 -5.58 30.32 -18.46
CA GLN A 418 -4.68 31.33 -17.86
C GLN A 418 -4.36 31.13 -16.37
N VAL A 419 -5.05 30.24 -15.65
CA VAL A 419 -4.82 30.09 -14.19
C VAL A 419 -3.60 29.22 -13.87
N ASN A 420 -3.27 28.23 -14.72
CA ASN A 420 -2.14 27.33 -14.46
C ASN A 420 -0.75 27.91 -14.82
N MET A 421 -0.65 28.92 -15.69
CA MET A 421 0.65 29.54 -16.01
C MET A 421 1.18 30.48 -14.91
N ARG A 422 0.31 31.07 -14.08
CA ARG A 422 0.76 31.91 -12.95
C ARG A 422 1.33 31.09 -11.80
N ARG A 423 0.76 29.91 -11.52
CA ARG A 423 1.18 29.03 -10.41
C ARG A 423 2.58 28.42 -10.62
N SER A 424 2.93 28.09 -11.85
CA SER A 424 4.28 27.58 -12.19
C SER A 424 5.37 28.65 -12.11
N ARG A 425 5.05 29.92 -12.38
CA ARG A 425 6.03 31.03 -12.25
C ARG A 425 6.31 31.40 -10.79
N GLU A 426 5.31 31.32 -9.91
CA GLU A 426 5.49 31.57 -8.48
C GLU A 426 6.33 30.51 -7.76
N LEU A 427 6.21 29.23 -8.16
CA LEU A 427 7.02 28.14 -7.60
C LEU A 427 8.51 28.24 -8.00
N ILE A 428 8.80 28.68 -9.23
CA ILE A 428 10.17 28.89 -9.71
C ILE A 428 10.83 30.07 -8.96
N ASN A 429 10.10 31.16 -8.75
CA ASN A 429 10.65 32.34 -8.06
C ASN A 429 10.83 32.11 -6.54
N ARG A 430 9.99 31.28 -5.90
CA ARG A 430 10.18 30.91 -4.49
C ARG A 430 11.38 29.98 -4.26
N GLY A 431 11.69 29.12 -5.23
CA GLY A 431 12.88 28.26 -5.18
C GLY A 431 14.20 29.05 -5.29
N ALA A 432 14.23 30.11 -6.08
CA ALA A 432 15.43 30.95 -6.23
C ALA A 432 15.73 31.80 -4.97
N ALA A 433 14.70 32.36 -4.31
CA ALA A 433 14.88 33.21 -3.14
C ALA A 433 15.34 32.47 -1.86
N LEU A 434 15.13 31.16 -1.77
CA LEU A 434 15.62 30.32 -0.66
C LEU A 434 17.11 29.95 -0.81
N HIS A 435 17.64 29.99 -2.03
CA HIS A 435 19.03 29.65 -2.31
C HIS A 435 19.98 30.83 -2.07
N GLU A 436 19.55 32.08 -2.26
CA GLU A 436 20.37 33.27 -2.00
C GLU A 436 20.53 33.59 -0.50
N ARG A 437 19.56 33.22 0.36
CA ARG A 437 19.65 33.50 1.82
C ARG A 437 20.56 32.56 2.60
N ARG A 438 21.05 31.47 2.01
CA ARG A 438 22.02 30.55 2.65
C ARG A 438 23.47 30.82 2.30
N SER A 439 23.75 31.76 1.39
CA SER A 439 25.11 32.04 0.90
C SER A 439 25.75 33.33 1.45
N SER A 440 25.08 34.06 2.34
CA SER A 440 25.62 35.26 2.99
C SER A 440 25.47 35.21 4.51
N GLY A 441 26.40 34.52 5.18
CA GLY A 441 26.69 34.72 6.61
C GLY A 441 27.85 35.72 6.77
N PRO A 442 27.85 36.58 7.79
CA PRO A 442 28.80 37.69 7.89
C PRO A 442 30.22 37.20 8.23
N ARG A 443 31.23 37.94 7.73
CA ARG A 443 32.62 37.86 8.18
C ARG A 443 32.77 38.35 9.62
#